data_AF-A0A960SS52-F1
#
_entry.id   AF-A0A960SS52-F1
#
_cell.length_a   1.000
_cell.length_b   1.000
_cell.length_c   1.000
_cell.angle_alpha   90.00
_cell.angle_beta   90.00
_cell.angle_gamma   90.00
#
_symmetry.space_group_name_H-M   'P 1'
#
loop_
_entity.id
_entity.type
_entity.pdbx_description
1 polymer ?
#
loop_
_entity_poly.entity_id
_entity_poly.type
_entity_poly.pdbx_seq_one_letter_code
_entity_poly.pdbx_strand_id
1 'polypeptide(L)'
;MTEHGLFRNPLWQPDSLGRALPDSPHAVSVSLPRWKDVVGYEEKRPEVLKRLEVGYPRFVIHPLVREVALRLSPGNPCLPFPSLAVAEAAARFLRTHGRPPAAIISERGLWAVRTDAEGAAPLNSFWQHTGWIVSSRQAEAWLAGRRDAPDAGDIRQSLRRHLAGFYDCGEEDVFLMPTGMAAHAAALRAVLERRPGGATVQLGFPYVDTLKLQQKFGHQTHLLHDLPRA
;
A
#
# COMPACT_ATOMS: atom_id res chain seq x y z
N MET A 1 -4.69 -20.53 -16.05
CA MET A 1 -5.34 -19.26 -16.43
C MET A 1 -4.87 -18.90 -17.83
N THR A 2 -5.76 -18.93 -18.82
CA THR A 2 -5.47 -18.41 -20.16
C THR A 2 -5.44 -16.89 -20.10
N GLU A 3 -4.29 -16.30 -20.40
CA GLU A 3 -4.09 -14.85 -20.42
C GLU A 3 -5.04 -14.24 -21.44
N HIS A 4 -5.98 -13.39 -20.98
CA HIS A 4 -6.86 -12.67 -21.89
C HIS A 4 -6.00 -11.73 -22.73
N GLY A 5 -5.89 -12.02 -24.03
CA GLY A 5 -5.02 -11.28 -24.93
C GLY A 5 -5.51 -9.86 -25.18
N LEU A 6 -5.27 -8.92 -24.26
CA LEU A 6 -5.77 -7.54 -24.28
C LEU A 6 -5.37 -6.78 -25.55
N PHE A 7 -4.24 -7.13 -26.17
CA PHE A 7 -3.81 -6.55 -27.44
C PHE A 7 -4.72 -6.94 -28.62
N ARG A 8 -5.31 -8.13 -28.59
CA ARG A 8 -6.21 -8.64 -29.65
C ARG A 8 -7.67 -8.44 -29.30
N ASN A 9 -8.01 -8.60 -28.02
CA ASN A 9 -9.36 -8.51 -27.48
C ASN A 9 -9.33 -7.55 -26.27
N PRO A 10 -9.31 -6.22 -26.48
CA PRO A 10 -9.31 -5.28 -25.37
C PRO A 10 -10.66 -5.32 -24.62
N LEU A 11 -10.62 -5.03 -23.31
CA LEU A 11 -11.82 -4.87 -22.48
C LEU A 11 -12.39 -3.45 -22.62
N TRP A 12 -13.07 -3.18 -23.74
CA TRP A 12 -13.64 -1.87 -24.09
C TRP A 12 -15.18 -1.83 -24.10
N GLN A 13 -15.84 -2.97 -23.88
CA GLN A 13 -17.29 -3.09 -23.93
C GLN A 13 -17.94 -2.73 -22.59
N PRO A 14 -19.18 -2.22 -22.57
CA PRO A 14 -19.90 -1.86 -21.33
C PRO A 14 -19.95 -2.94 -20.23
N ASP A 15 -19.99 -4.21 -20.63
CA ASP A 15 -20.07 -5.38 -19.77
C ASP A 15 -18.71 -5.79 -19.18
N SER A 16 -17.62 -5.16 -19.62
CA SER A 16 -16.29 -5.35 -19.04
C SER A 16 -15.99 -4.40 -17.87
N LEU A 17 -16.88 -3.44 -17.57
CA LEU A 17 -16.72 -2.52 -16.44
C LEU A 17 -16.47 -3.28 -15.13
N GLY A 18 -15.35 -2.98 -14.49
CA GLY A 18 -14.96 -3.54 -13.20
C GLY A 18 -14.22 -4.87 -13.26
N ARG A 19 -14.10 -5.49 -14.45
CA ARG A 19 -13.33 -6.73 -14.62
C ARG A 19 -11.87 -6.51 -14.26
N ALA A 20 -11.31 -7.44 -13.48
CA ALA A 20 -9.92 -7.47 -13.06
C ALA A 20 -8.94 -7.50 -14.25
N LEU A 21 -7.84 -6.75 -14.12
CA LEU A 21 -6.76 -6.66 -15.09
C LEU A 21 -5.39 -6.85 -14.42
N PRO A 22 -4.59 -7.87 -14.82
CA PRO A 22 -5.02 -9.02 -15.62
C PRO A 22 -6.09 -9.84 -14.90
N ASP A 23 -6.77 -10.75 -15.59
CA ASP A 23 -7.69 -11.71 -14.94
C ASP A 23 -6.88 -12.67 -14.06
N SER A 24 -6.68 -12.29 -12.81
CA SER A 24 -5.78 -12.95 -11.86
C SER A 24 -6.30 -12.78 -10.43
N PRO A 25 -6.14 -13.78 -9.55
CA PRO A 25 -6.46 -13.68 -8.13
C PRO A 25 -5.72 -12.55 -7.39
N HIS A 26 -4.68 -11.98 -7.99
CA HIS A 26 -3.87 -10.92 -7.44
C HIS A 26 -3.97 -9.61 -8.23
N ALA A 27 -4.99 -9.47 -9.08
CA ALA A 27 -5.20 -8.27 -9.86
C ALA A 27 -5.40 -7.03 -8.98
N VAL A 28 -4.83 -5.92 -9.43
CA VAL A 28 -4.85 -4.64 -8.73
C VAL A 28 -5.31 -3.50 -9.63
N SER A 29 -5.91 -3.84 -10.76
CA SER A 29 -6.44 -2.91 -11.74
C SER A 29 -7.73 -3.48 -12.31
N VAL A 30 -8.57 -2.60 -12.85
CA VAL A 30 -9.89 -2.95 -13.37
C VAL A 30 -10.14 -2.23 -14.69
N SER A 31 -10.99 -2.81 -15.54
CA SER A 31 -11.45 -2.16 -16.77
C SER A 31 -12.46 -1.05 -16.45
N LEU A 32 -12.18 0.17 -16.92
CA LEU A 32 -13.11 1.30 -17.01
C LEU A 32 -13.31 1.61 -18.50
N PRO A 33 -14.18 0.87 -19.20
CA PRO A 33 -14.13 0.77 -20.66
C PRO A 33 -14.59 2.04 -21.40
N ARG A 34 -15.41 2.89 -20.77
CA ARG A 34 -15.96 4.11 -21.40
C ARG A 34 -15.64 5.34 -20.56
N TRP A 35 -15.57 6.50 -21.21
CA TRP A 35 -15.34 7.78 -20.52
C TRP A 35 -16.32 8.04 -19.36
N LYS A 36 -17.60 7.71 -19.55
CA LYS A 36 -18.61 7.84 -18.48
C LYS A 36 -18.34 6.93 -17.27
N ASP A 37 -17.67 5.80 -17.46
CA ASP A 37 -17.29 4.91 -16.37
C ASP A 37 -16.12 5.50 -15.59
N VAL A 38 -15.17 6.17 -16.27
CA VAL A 38 -14.09 6.94 -15.63
C VAL A 38 -14.66 8.10 -14.82
N VAL A 39 -15.54 8.92 -15.41
CA VAL A 39 -16.22 10.01 -14.70
C VAL A 39 -17.01 9.48 -13.51
N GLY A 40 -17.76 8.38 -13.70
CA GLY A 40 -18.54 7.79 -12.62
C GLY A 40 -17.69 7.20 -11.49
N TYR A 41 -16.49 6.70 -11.79
CA TYR A 41 -15.52 6.29 -10.77
C TYR A 41 -15.02 7.49 -9.95
N GLU A 42 -14.61 8.57 -10.62
CA GLU A 42 -14.12 9.79 -9.95
C GLU A 42 -15.21 10.49 -9.11
N GLU A 43 -16.44 10.53 -9.61
CA GLU A 43 -17.61 11.07 -8.90
C GLU A 43 -18.20 10.10 -7.86
N LYS A 44 -17.60 8.91 -7.69
CA LYS A 44 -18.03 7.89 -6.73
C LYS A 44 -19.47 7.41 -6.92
N ARG A 45 -19.93 7.33 -8.17
CA ARG A 45 -21.29 6.89 -8.50
C ARG A 45 -21.51 5.43 -8.07
N PRO A 46 -22.54 5.13 -7.27
CA PRO A 46 -22.76 3.78 -6.72
C PRO A 46 -22.85 2.67 -7.78
N GLU A 47 -23.43 2.95 -8.94
CA GLU A 47 -23.57 2.00 -10.04
C GLU A 47 -22.23 1.60 -10.70
N VAL A 48 -21.20 2.46 -10.60
CA VAL A 48 -19.84 2.15 -11.05
C VAL A 48 -19.08 1.43 -9.93
N LEU A 49 -19.09 1.98 -8.72
CA LEU A 49 -18.31 1.43 -7.60
C LEU A 49 -18.72 0.00 -7.23
N LYS A 50 -20.02 -0.33 -7.31
CA LYS A 50 -20.53 -1.69 -7.03
C LYS A 50 -20.02 -2.75 -8.01
N ARG A 51 -19.53 -2.35 -9.19
CA ARG A 51 -18.97 -3.27 -10.19
C ARG A 51 -17.49 -3.55 -10.00
N LEU A 52 -16.81 -2.81 -9.12
CA LEU A 52 -15.37 -2.96 -8.92
C LEU A 52 -15.10 -4.05 -7.88
N GLU A 53 -14.61 -5.20 -8.34
CA GLU A 53 -14.26 -6.34 -7.47
C GLU A 53 -12.90 -6.15 -6.80
N VAL A 54 -11.97 -5.53 -7.51
CA VAL A 54 -10.63 -5.17 -7.07
C VAL A 54 -10.32 -3.73 -7.46
N GLY A 55 -9.14 -3.23 -7.11
CA GLY A 55 -8.73 -1.91 -7.53
C GLY A 55 -7.30 -1.62 -7.10
N TYR A 56 -6.87 -0.41 -7.39
CA TYR A 56 -5.52 0.01 -7.10
C TYR A 56 -5.23 -0.07 -5.58
N PRO A 57 -4.11 -0.66 -5.12
CA PRO A 57 -3.92 -1.12 -3.74
C PRO A 57 -3.77 -0.03 -2.68
N ARG A 58 -3.99 1.23 -3.02
CA ARG A 58 -4.08 2.36 -2.08
C ARG A 58 -5.48 2.97 -1.99
N PHE A 59 -6.38 2.56 -2.87
CA PHE A 59 -7.78 3.00 -2.89
C PHE A 59 -8.73 1.84 -2.56
N VAL A 60 -8.32 0.61 -2.88
CA VAL A 60 -9.09 -0.60 -2.59
C VAL A 60 -8.19 -1.61 -1.89
N ILE A 61 -8.54 -1.96 -0.64
CA ILE A 61 -7.89 -3.08 0.05
C ILE A 61 -8.27 -4.36 -0.68
N HIS A 62 -7.27 -5.14 -1.10
CA HIS A 62 -7.45 -6.37 -1.86
C HIS A 62 -8.29 -7.42 -1.09
N PRO A 63 -9.19 -8.19 -1.74
CA PRO A 63 -10.07 -9.16 -1.08
C PRO A 63 -9.37 -10.13 -0.12
N LEU A 64 -8.26 -10.75 -0.56
CA LEU A 64 -7.46 -11.65 0.30
C LEU A 64 -6.92 -10.95 1.55
N VAL A 65 -6.53 -9.68 1.45
CA VAL A 65 -6.04 -8.90 2.59
C VAL A 65 -7.18 -8.59 3.56
N ARG A 66 -8.38 -8.31 3.04
CA ARG A 66 -9.60 -8.18 3.87
C ARG A 66 -9.90 -9.50 4.58
N GLU A 67 -9.83 -10.63 3.89
CA GLU A 67 -10.08 -11.94 4.50
C GLU A 67 -9.11 -12.21 5.66
N VAL A 68 -7.81 -11.91 5.50
CA VAL A 68 -6.84 -11.98 6.59
C VAL A 68 -7.25 -11.08 7.76
N ALA A 69 -7.63 -9.83 7.48
CA ALA A 69 -8.08 -8.90 8.52
C ALA A 69 -9.30 -9.43 9.29
N LEU A 70 -10.28 -10.00 8.58
CA LEU A 70 -11.47 -10.60 9.16
C LEU A 70 -11.13 -11.81 10.05
N ARG A 71 -10.20 -12.68 9.62
CA ARG A 71 -9.77 -13.83 10.42
C ARG A 71 -9.02 -13.42 11.68
N LEU A 72 -8.13 -12.43 11.58
CA LEU A 72 -7.34 -11.93 12.70
C LEU A 72 -8.19 -11.16 13.72
N SER A 73 -9.26 -10.51 13.27
CA SER A 73 -10.09 -9.66 14.12
C SER A 73 -11.55 -9.62 13.65
N PRO A 74 -12.32 -10.69 13.92
CA PRO A 74 -13.74 -10.72 13.59
C PRO A 74 -14.49 -9.54 14.25
N GLY A 75 -15.34 -8.87 13.48
CA GLY A 75 -16.24 -7.82 13.97
C GLY A 75 -15.59 -6.47 14.30
N ASN A 76 -14.28 -6.29 14.12
CA ASN A 76 -13.60 -5.02 14.39
C ASN A 76 -12.73 -4.57 13.21
N PRO A 77 -12.67 -3.27 12.90
CA PRO A 77 -11.72 -2.72 11.92
C PRO A 77 -10.28 -3.16 12.21
N CYS A 78 -9.61 -3.69 11.18
CA CYS A 78 -8.30 -4.31 11.31
C CYS A 78 -7.53 -4.20 10.00
N LEU A 79 -6.22 -3.94 10.04
CA LEU A 79 -5.33 -4.06 8.89
C LEU A 79 -4.09 -4.89 9.23
N PRO A 80 -3.73 -5.89 8.39
CA PRO A 80 -2.52 -6.68 8.54
C PRO A 80 -1.28 -6.00 7.92
N PHE A 81 -0.15 -6.09 8.62
CA PHE A 81 1.13 -5.49 8.29
C PHE A 81 2.26 -6.55 8.28
N PRO A 82 3.31 -6.34 7.47
CA PRO A 82 4.37 -7.33 7.29
C PRO A 82 5.36 -7.42 8.48
N SER A 83 5.33 -6.48 9.43
CA SER A 83 6.23 -6.50 10.60
C SER A 83 5.66 -5.76 11.80
N LEU A 84 6.19 -6.06 12.99
CA LEU A 84 5.85 -5.39 14.23
C LEU A 84 6.13 -3.88 14.14
N ALA A 85 7.29 -3.48 13.62
CA ALA A 85 7.68 -2.08 13.50
C ALA A 85 6.69 -1.24 12.67
N VAL A 86 6.04 -1.85 11.69
CA VAL A 86 4.98 -1.20 10.89
C VAL A 86 3.67 -1.14 11.67
N ALA A 87 3.28 -2.24 12.35
CA ALA A 87 2.09 -2.25 13.20
C ALA A 87 2.19 -1.22 14.35
N GLU A 88 3.37 -1.06 14.96
CA GLU A 88 3.63 -0.03 15.97
C GLU A 88 3.58 1.39 15.40
N ALA A 89 4.02 1.58 14.16
CA ALA A 89 3.89 2.87 13.47
C ALA A 89 2.42 3.22 13.19
N ALA A 90 1.62 2.25 12.74
CA ALA A 90 0.18 2.42 12.55
C ALA A 90 -0.52 2.72 13.89
N ALA A 91 -0.19 1.96 14.94
CA ALA A 91 -0.68 2.18 16.30
C ALA A 91 -0.33 3.58 16.85
N ARG A 92 0.90 4.07 16.61
CA ARG A 92 1.29 5.44 16.95
C ARG A 92 0.49 6.48 16.17
N PHE A 93 0.28 6.26 14.87
CA PHE A 93 -0.49 7.17 14.02
C PHE A 93 -1.95 7.29 14.48
N LEU A 94 -2.56 6.19 14.94
CA LEU A 94 -3.88 6.27 15.56
C LEU A 94 -3.88 7.20 16.78
N ARG A 95 -2.87 7.06 17.67
CA ARG A 95 -2.76 7.89 18.87
C ARG A 95 -2.61 9.38 18.56
N THR A 96 -1.86 9.74 17.51
CA THR A 96 -1.75 11.15 17.09
C THR A 96 -3.06 11.72 16.55
N HIS A 97 -4.01 10.87 16.18
CA HIS A 97 -5.38 11.24 15.79
C HIS A 97 -6.37 11.13 16.97
N GLY A 98 -5.87 11.05 18.20
CA GLY A 98 -6.70 10.94 19.41
C GLY A 98 -7.37 9.57 19.58
N ARG A 99 -6.90 8.54 18.87
CA ARG A 99 -7.48 7.18 18.90
C ARG A 99 -6.49 6.17 19.47
N PRO A 100 -6.76 5.52 20.61
CA PRO A 100 -5.92 4.42 21.03
C PRO A 100 -6.14 3.22 20.08
N PRO A 101 -5.09 2.54 19.58
CA PRO A 101 -5.27 1.24 18.95
C PRO A 101 -5.87 0.28 19.98
N ALA A 102 -6.85 -0.52 19.56
CA ALA A 102 -7.48 -1.50 20.44
C ALA A 102 -6.54 -2.68 20.75
N ALA A 103 -5.69 -3.08 19.79
CA ALA A 103 -4.61 -4.05 20.00
C ALA A 103 -3.65 -4.12 18.80
N ILE A 104 -2.40 -4.53 19.06
CA ILE A 104 -1.53 -5.13 18.05
C ILE A 104 -1.63 -6.65 18.21
N ILE A 105 -2.03 -7.34 17.15
CA ILE A 105 -2.23 -8.79 17.11
C ILE A 105 -1.08 -9.41 16.32
N SER A 106 -0.62 -10.60 16.71
CA SER A 106 0.38 -11.36 15.97
C SER A 106 -0.09 -12.80 15.78
N GLU A 107 -0.08 -13.28 14.54
CA GLU A 107 -0.41 -14.66 14.24
C GLU A 107 0.38 -15.16 13.02
N ARG A 108 1.09 -16.28 13.17
CA ARG A 108 1.87 -16.94 12.11
C ARG A 108 2.79 -15.98 11.33
N GLY A 109 3.44 -15.08 12.06
CA GLY A 109 4.41 -14.12 11.51
C GLY A 109 3.80 -12.86 10.87
N LEU A 110 2.47 -12.76 10.79
CA LEU A 110 1.80 -11.51 10.44
C LEU A 110 1.44 -10.71 11.68
N TRP A 111 1.52 -9.39 11.54
CA TRP A 111 1.10 -8.44 12.56
C TRP A 111 -0.16 -7.73 12.08
N ALA A 112 -1.04 -7.33 12.98
CA ALA A 112 -2.20 -6.54 12.61
C ALA A 112 -2.53 -5.51 13.67
N VAL A 113 -3.07 -4.37 13.25
CA VAL A 113 -3.61 -3.36 14.16
C VAL A 113 -5.12 -3.42 14.11
N ARG A 114 -5.70 -3.78 15.26
CA ARG A 114 -7.14 -3.72 15.50
C ARG A 114 -7.50 -2.38 16.12
N THR A 115 -8.63 -1.82 15.69
CA THR A 115 -9.17 -0.56 16.19
C THR A 115 -10.70 -0.62 16.25
N ASP A 116 -11.33 0.40 16.83
CA ASP A 116 -12.78 0.57 16.83
C ASP A 116 -13.28 1.24 15.54
N ALA A 117 -14.61 1.47 15.44
CA ALA A 117 -15.22 2.11 14.29
C ALA A 117 -14.65 3.51 14.00
N GLU A 118 -14.31 4.28 15.04
CA GLU A 118 -13.79 5.65 14.91
C GLU A 118 -12.32 5.66 14.43
N GLY A 119 -11.52 4.66 14.80
CA GLY A 119 -10.14 4.52 14.33
C GLY A 119 -10.01 3.90 12.93
N ALA A 120 -11.09 3.38 12.33
CA ALA A 120 -11.06 2.77 11.01
C ALA A 120 -10.59 3.75 9.91
N ALA A 121 -11.10 4.99 9.91
CA ALA A 121 -10.72 5.99 8.92
C ALA A 121 -9.24 6.43 9.06
N PRO A 122 -8.73 6.77 10.25
CA PRO A 122 -7.30 7.00 10.45
C PRO A 122 -6.41 5.80 10.09
N LEU A 123 -6.81 4.57 10.42
CA LEU A 123 -6.06 3.35 10.06
C LEU A 123 -5.99 3.15 8.54
N ASN A 124 -7.10 3.38 7.83
CA ASN A 124 -7.12 3.36 6.37
C ASN A 124 -6.27 4.49 5.77
N SER A 125 -6.31 5.70 6.32
CA SER A 125 -5.42 6.79 5.90
C SER A 125 -3.94 6.43 6.09
N PHE A 126 -3.59 5.74 7.17
CA PHE A 126 -2.22 5.27 7.38
C PHE A 126 -1.76 4.36 6.24
N TRP A 127 -2.55 3.31 5.93
CA TRP A 127 -2.25 2.40 4.83
C TRP A 127 -2.21 3.12 3.48
N GLN A 128 -3.21 3.96 3.18
CA GLN A 128 -3.35 4.63 1.90
C GLN A 128 -2.13 5.50 1.56
N HIS A 129 -1.58 6.22 2.55
CA HIS A 129 -0.46 7.14 2.32
C HIS A 129 0.90 6.47 2.49
N THR A 130 1.05 5.53 3.43
CA THR A 130 2.33 4.83 3.61
C THR A 130 2.53 3.71 2.60
N GLY A 131 1.45 3.15 2.04
CA GLY A 131 1.51 1.93 1.23
C GLY A 131 1.97 0.69 2.00
N TRP A 132 2.09 0.75 3.33
CA TRP A 132 2.41 -0.41 4.14
C TRP A 132 1.16 -1.24 4.41
N ILE A 133 1.17 -2.46 3.89
CA ILE A 133 0.21 -3.53 4.14
C ILE A 133 0.84 -4.83 3.63
N VAL A 134 0.32 -5.97 4.03
CA VAL A 134 0.71 -7.25 3.42
C VAL A 134 0.27 -7.30 1.95
N SER A 135 1.05 -7.95 1.10
CA SER A 135 0.66 -8.17 -0.30
C SER A 135 -0.47 -9.19 -0.44
N SER A 136 -1.18 -9.21 -1.57
CA SER A 136 -2.20 -10.23 -1.86
C SER A 136 -1.63 -11.66 -1.85
N ARG A 137 -0.39 -11.84 -2.33
CA ARG A 137 0.33 -13.13 -2.31
C ARG A 137 0.72 -13.57 -0.90
N GLN A 138 1.16 -12.63 -0.07
CA GLN A 138 1.44 -12.89 1.34
C GLN A 138 0.15 -13.24 2.10
N ALA A 139 -0.94 -12.53 1.83
CA ALA A 139 -2.25 -12.83 2.39
C ALA A 139 -2.73 -14.23 1.96
N GLU A 140 -2.61 -14.58 0.67
CA GLU A 140 -2.95 -15.92 0.17
C GLU A 140 -2.13 -17.01 0.87
N ALA A 141 -0.81 -16.82 0.97
CA ALA A 141 0.08 -17.77 1.63
C ALA A 141 -0.32 -17.99 3.10
N TRP A 142 -0.61 -16.91 3.81
CA TRP A 142 -1.05 -16.99 5.21
C TRP A 142 -2.42 -17.68 5.35
N LEU A 143 -3.39 -17.37 4.47
CA LEU A 143 -4.71 -18.02 4.47
C LEU A 143 -4.59 -19.52 4.19
N ALA A 144 -3.66 -19.92 3.32
CA ALA A 144 -3.35 -21.31 3.00
C ALA A 144 -2.43 -22.00 4.04
N GLY A 145 -1.97 -21.29 5.07
CA GLY A 145 -1.05 -21.84 6.08
C GLY A 145 0.36 -22.14 5.56
N ARG A 146 0.73 -21.56 4.41
CA ARG A 146 2.08 -21.70 3.83
C ARG A 146 3.07 -20.86 4.63
N ARG A 147 4.30 -21.36 4.72
CA ARG A 147 5.46 -20.66 5.29
C ARG A 147 6.36 -20.17 4.16
N ASP A 148 7.25 -19.24 4.48
CA ASP A 148 8.32 -18.85 3.55
C ASP A 148 9.12 -20.10 3.15
N ALA A 149 9.53 -20.14 1.89
CA ALA A 149 10.40 -21.21 1.40
C ALA A 149 11.76 -21.16 2.13
N PRO A 150 12.44 -22.30 2.32
CA PRO A 150 13.73 -22.34 3.03
C PRO A 150 14.80 -21.40 2.44
N ASP A 151 14.75 -21.16 1.13
CA ASP A 151 15.66 -20.32 0.34
C ASP A 151 15.18 -18.87 0.18
N ALA A 152 14.11 -18.45 0.87
CA ALA A 152 13.57 -17.10 0.74
C ALA A 152 14.59 -16.00 1.12
N GLY A 153 15.50 -16.30 2.05
CA GLY A 153 16.62 -15.41 2.40
C GLY A 153 17.57 -15.20 1.22
N ASP A 154 18.01 -16.30 0.59
CA ASP A 154 18.93 -16.30 -0.54
C ASP A 154 18.32 -15.60 -1.77
N ILE A 155 17.01 -15.80 -2.01
CA ILE A 155 16.29 -15.10 -3.08
C ILE A 155 16.29 -13.58 -2.83
N ARG A 156 15.98 -13.14 -1.60
CA ARG A 156 16.01 -11.70 -1.26
C ARG A 156 17.43 -11.13 -1.41
N GLN A 157 18.44 -11.90 -1.00
CA GLN A 157 19.83 -11.50 -1.15
C GLN A 157 20.23 -11.36 -2.63
N SER A 158 19.90 -12.35 -3.46
CA SER A 158 20.12 -12.33 -4.90
C SER A 158 19.43 -11.13 -5.57
N LEU A 159 18.18 -10.82 -5.19
CA LEU A 159 17.48 -9.63 -5.68
C LEU A 159 18.20 -8.33 -5.33
N ARG A 160 18.68 -8.19 -4.08
CA ARG A 160 19.45 -7.02 -3.64
C ARG A 160 20.71 -6.86 -4.48
N ARG A 161 21.45 -7.95 -4.72
CA ARG A 161 22.68 -7.93 -5.52
C ARG A 161 22.45 -7.47 -6.95
N HIS A 162 21.43 -8.00 -7.61
CA HIS A 162 21.11 -7.60 -8.99
C HIS A 162 20.71 -6.12 -9.07
N LEU A 163 19.89 -5.65 -8.13
CA LEU A 163 19.49 -4.24 -8.07
C LEU A 163 20.69 -3.33 -7.76
N ALA A 164 21.58 -3.73 -6.85
CA ALA A 164 22.79 -3.00 -6.52
C ALA A 164 23.65 -2.76 -7.78
N GLY A 165 23.79 -3.78 -8.63
CA GLY A 165 24.48 -3.65 -9.92
C GLY A 165 23.82 -2.68 -10.90
N PHE A 166 22.49 -2.53 -10.89
CA PHE A 166 21.79 -1.55 -11.73
C PHE A 166 21.89 -0.11 -11.22
N TYR A 167 22.07 0.07 -9.91
CA TYR A 167 22.09 1.39 -9.26
C TYR A 167 23.49 1.84 -8.83
N ASP A 168 24.54 1.08 -9.16
CA ASP A 168 25.94 1.37 -8.81
C ASP A 168 26.12 1.66 -7.30
N CYS A 169 25.56 0.79 -6.45
CA CYS A 169 25.63 0.90 -4.99
C CYS A 169 25.96 -0.44 -4.31
N GLY A 170 26.16 -0.43 -2.99
CA GLY A 170 26.38 -1.66 -2.21
C GLY A 170 25.11 -2.52 -2.09
N GLU A 171 25.27 -3.84 -1.94
CA GLU A 171 24.12 -4.75 -1.72
C GLU A 171 23.39 -4.41 -0.41
N GLU A 172 24.13 -3.96 0.60
CA GLU A 172 23.68 -3.44 1.88
C GLU A 172 22.83 -2.17 1.78
N ASP A 173 23.00 -1.39 0.71
CA ASP A 173 22.28 -0.13 0.46
C ASP A 173 20.93 -0.35 -0.25
N VAL A 174 20.63 -1.59 -0.67
CA VAL A 174 19.35 -1.92 -1.33
C VAL A 174 18.33 -2.44 -0.32
N PHE A 175 17.25 -1.69 -0.12
CA PHE A 175 16.17 -2.07 0.80
C PHE A 175 14.91 -2.50 0.03
N LEU A 176 14.50 -3.76 0.19
CA LEU A 176 13.29 -4.30 -0.44
C LEU A 176 12.04 -3.90 0.36
N MET A 177 11.08 -3.28 -0.33
CA MET A 177 9.83 -2.78 0.27
C MET A 177 8.61 -3.35 -0.48
N PRO A 178 7.46 -3.56 0.19
CA PRO A 178 6.30 -4.20 -0.43
C PRO A 178 5.63 -3.34 -1.51
N THR A 179 5.83 -2.01 -1.48
CA THR A 179 5.29 -1.06 -2.46
C THR A 179 6.24 0.13 -2.63
N GLY A 180 6.09 0.91 -3.70
CA GLY A 180 6.83 2.16 -3.88
C GLY A 180 6.53 3.19 -2.79
N MET A 181 5.28 3.31 -2.36
CA MET A 181 4.93 4.21 -1.25
C MET A 181 5.52 3.74 0.09
N ALA A 182 5.63 2.43 0.32
CA ALA A 182 6.32 1.89 1.48
C ALA A 182 7.81 2.27 1.49
N ALA A 183 8.45 2.32 0.31
CA ALA A 183 9.80 2.83 0.16
C ALA A 183 9.88 4.33 0.47
N HIS A 184 8.96 5.15 -0.05
CA HIS A 184 8.88 6.58 0.30
C HIS A 184 8.66 6.81 1.80
N ALA A 185 7.78 6.03 2.43
CA ALA A 185 7.51 6.07 3.87
C ALA A 185 8.74 5.69 4.71
N ALA A 186 9.48 4.66 4.29
CA ALA A 186 10.72 4.27 4.93
C ALA A 186 11.81 5.35 4.78
N ALA A 187 11.97 5.92 3.59
CA ALA A 187 12.92 7.01 3.34
C ALA A 187 12.62 8.24 4.20
N LEU A 188 11.35 8.66 4.28
CA LEU A 188 10.95 9.77 5.15
C LEU A 188 11.27 9.47 6.61
N ARG A 189 10.95 8.27 7.11
CA ARG A 189 11.29 7.87 8.48
C ARG A 189 12.79 7.95 8.76
N ALA A 190 13.63 7.44 7.86
CA ALA A 190 15.08 7.49 8.03
C ALA A 190 15.59 8.94 8.10
N VAL A 191 15.03 9.86 7.31
CA VAL A 191 15.37 11.29 7.38
C VAL A 191 14.95 11.90 8.73
N LEU A 192 13.72 11.62 9.18
CA LEU A 192 13.19 12.15 10.45
C LEU A 192 13.92 11.57 11.68
N GLU A 193 14.37 10.32 11.62
CA GLU A 193 15.17 9.69 12.69
C GLU A 193 16.57 10.33 12.78
N ARG A 194 17.17 10.75 11.66
CA ARG A 194 18.46 11.47 11.64
C ARG A 194 18.34 12.93 12.07
N ARG A 195 17.19 13.57 11.86
CA ARG A 195 16.90 14.95 12.25
C ARG A 195 15.52 15.06 12.94
N PRO A 196 15.38 14.60 14.18
CA PRO A 196 14.11 14.66 14.89
C PRO A 196 13.59 16.10 14.99
N GLY A 197 12.30 16.30 14.68
CA GLY A 197 11.66 17.63 14.69
C GLY A 197 12.05 18.54 13.52
N GLY A 198 12.93 18.10 12.62
CA GLY A 198 13.33 18.88 11.46
C GLY A 198 12.20 19.08 10.45
N ALA A 199 12.16 20.26 9.83
CA ALA A 199 11.31 20.51 8.68
C ALA A 199 11.80 19.73 7.45
N THR A 200 10.87 19.35 6.57
CA THR A 200 11.14 18.71 5.29
C THR A 200 10.83 19.66 4.15
N VAL A 201 11.61 19.59 3.07
CA VAL A 201 11.45 20.40 1.87
C VAL A 201 11.27 19.48 0.67
N GLN A 202 10.23 19.73 -0.14
CA GLN A 202 10.02 19.06 -1.42
C GLN A 202 10.25 20.06 -2.56
N LEU A 203 11.18 19.72 -3.46
CA LEU A 203 11.61 20.55 -4.57
C LEU A 203 10.97 20.08 -5.88
N GLY A 204 10.52 21.02 -6.73
CA GLY A 204 10.07 20.75 -8.10
C GLY A 204 8.65 20.21 -8.21
N PHE A 205 8.38 19.38 -9.24
CA PHE A 205 7.04 18.84 -9.52
C PHE A 205 6.65 17.77 -8.49
N PRO A 206 5.67 18.05 -7.61
CA PRO A 206 5.41 17.16 -6.51
C PRO A 206 4.56 15.97 -6.96
N TYR A 207 5.08 14.76 -6.83
CA TYR A 207 4.19 13.61 -6.69
C TYR A 207 3.35 13.83 -5.43
N VAL A 208 2.03 13.97 -5.60
CA VAL A 208 1.09 14.46 -4.58
C VAL A 208 1.19 13.63 -3.29
N ASP A 209 1.35 12.32 -3.41
CA ASP A 209 1.40 11.44 -2.25
C ASP A 209 2.69 11.58 -1.43
N THR A 210 3.82 11.95 -2.05
CA THR A 210 5.06 12.27 -1.32
C THR A 210 4.83 13.46 -0.40
N LEU A 211 4.16 14.50 -0.90
CA LEU A 211 3.84 15.69 -0.11
C LEU A 211 2.85 15.34 1.01
N LYS A 212 1.82 14.53 0.72
CA LYS A 212 0.86 14.08 1.75
C LYS A 212 1.51 13.26 2.84
N LEU A 213 2.47 12.41 2.48
CA LEU A 213 3.26 11.64 3.43
C LEU A 213 4.06 12.57 4.35
N GLN A 214 4.77 13.58 3.80
CA GLN A 214 5.49 14.57 4.60
C GLN A 214 4.54 15.37 5.53
N GLN A 215 3.38 15.81 5.03
CA GLN A 215 2.39 16.56 5.82
C GLN A 215 1.80 15.75 6.98
N LYS A 216 1.61 14.44 6.79
CA LYS A 216 0.96 13.57 7.78
C LYS A 216 1.92 12.93 8.78
N PHE A 217 3.16 12.68 8.35
CA PHE A 217 4.15 11.91 9.13
C PHE A 217 5.40 12.72 9.47
N GLY A 218 5.65 13.84 8.79
CA GLY A 218 6.70 14.79 9.12
C GLY A 218 6.25 15.81 10.17
N HIS A 219 7.18 16.69 10.55
CA HIS A 219 6.92 17.74 11.55
C HIS A 219 6.42 19.03 10.90
N GLN A 220 7.20 19.57 9.96
CA GLN A 220 6.85 20.71 9.10
C GLN A 220 7.24 20.36 7.66
N THR A 221 6.47 20.85 6.68
CA THR A 221 6.69 20.54 5.26
C THR A 221 6.58 21.81 4.42
N HIS A 222 7.58 22.05 3.58
CA HIS A 222 7.60 23.16 2.61
C HIS A 222 7.66 22.61 1.18
N LEU A 223 6.78 23.10 0.31
CA LEU A 223 6.80 22.80 -1.12
C LEU A 223 7.41 23.99 -1.89
N LEU A 224 8.59 23.79 -2.45
CA LEU A 224 9.24 24.76 -3.34
C LEU A 224 9.05 24.31 -4.79
N HIS A 225 8.00 24.82 -5.43
CA HIS A 225 7.58 24.45 -6.77
C HIS A 225 7.95 25.49 -7.83
N ASP A 226 8.15 26.74 -7.42
CA ASP A 226 8.60 27.83 -8.28
C ASP A 226 10.10 28.07 -8.05
N LEU A 227 10.92 27.27 -8.74
CA LEU A 227 12.37 27.41 -8.69
C LEU A 227 12.81 28.25 -9.91
N PRO A 228 13.54 29.37 -9.71
CA PRO A 228 14.05 30.14 -10.83
C PRO A 228 14.91 29.22 -11.72
N ARG A 229 14.66 29.26 -13.04
CA ARG A 229 15.50 28.54 -14.00
C ARG A 229 16.89 29.17 -13.95
N ALA A 230 17.87 28.38 -13.51
CA ALA A 230 19.29 28.76 -13.55
C ALA A 230 19.79 28.82 -15.00
#